data_AF-A0AA35IF94-F1
#
_entry.id   AF-A0AA35IF94-F1
#
_cell.length_a   1.000
_cell.length_b   1.000
_cell.length_c   1.000
_cell.angle_alpha   90.00
_cell.angle_beta   90.00
_cell.angle_gamma   90.00
#
_symmetry.space_group_name_H-M   'P 1'
#
loop_
_entity.id
_entity.type
_entity.pdbx_description
1 polymer ?
#
loop_
_entity_poly.entity_id
_entity_poly.type
_entity_poly.pdbx_seq_one_letter_code
_entity_poly.pdbx_strand_id
1 'polypeptide(L)'
;MRIDTLHFAANTPYETKLITDPDRGVRILPVEVARALKGAMSQVVDAGTARRISGSFKLQDGTPLVMGGKTGTGDNRIESFGAGGRLIGSRSLNRTATFVFFLGDNHFGTLTAFVPGRSAEAFKFTSALPVQVLKGMAPILMPYLQPGNPNECKPPQVAMHTPPAAGNVSNN
;
A
#
# COMPACT_ATOMS: atom_id res chain seq x y z
N MET A 1 -6.04 -7.09 14.87
CA MET A 1 -4.99 -7.50 15.83
C MET A 1 -3.67 -6.98 15.30
N ARG A 2 -3.06 -6.01 15.99
CA ARG A 2 -1.74 -5.46 15.68
C ARG A 2 -0.77 -6.02 16.72
N ILE A 3 0.42 -6.43 16.28
CA ILE A 3 1.45 -7.01 17.13
C ILE A 3 2.65 -6.07 17.10
N ASP A 4 2.77 -5.20 18.10
CA ASP A 4 3.90 -4.25 18.20
C ASP A 4 5.12 -4.88 18.89
N THR A 5 4.89 -5.95 19.66
CA THR A 5 5.93 -6.67 20.39
C THR A 5 5.61 -8.16 20.41
N LEU A 6 6.59 -8.98 20.06
CA LEU A 6 6.58 -10.42 20.29
C LEU A 6 7.58 -10.73 21.39
N HIS A 7 7.13 -11.37 22.46
CA HIS A 7 7.95 -11.76 23.59
C HIS A 7 8.07 -13.27 23.64
N PHE A 8 9.30 -13.77 23.45
CA PHE A 8 9.62 -15.19 23.41
C PHE A 8 10.41 -15.59 24.66
N ALA A 9 10.17 -16.82 25.13
CA ALA A 9 10.94 -17.49 26.17
C ALA A 9 11.15 -16.66 27.46
N ALA A 10 10.09 -15.99 27.92
CA ALA A 10 10.11 -15.15 29.12
C ALA A 10 10.65 -15.92 30.34
N ASN A 11 11.51 -15.27 31.14
CA ASN A 11 12.16 -15.83 32.32
C ASN A 11 13.13 -17.00 32.03
N THR A 12 13.70 -17.02 30.83
CA THR A 12 14.79 -17.95 30.48
C THR A 12 16.00 -17.17 30.01
N PRO A 13 17.22 -17.75 30.03
CA PRO A 13 18.39 -17.13 29.40
C PRO A 13 18.24 -16.81 27.90
N TYR A 14 17.22 -17.37 27.23
CA TYR A 14 16.91 -17.15 25.82
C TYR A 14 15.79 -16.11 25.60
N GLU A 15 15.40 -15.37 26.65
CA GLU A 15 14.35 -14.37 26.58
C GLU A 15 14.64 -13.35 25.48
N THR A 16 13.71 -13.22 24.53
CA THR A 16 13.86 -12.36 23.36
C THR A 16 12.61 -11.52 23.17
N LYS A 17 12.76 -10.19 23.11
CA LYS A 17 11.68 -9.26 22.76
C LYS A 17 11.94 -8.70 21.37
N LEU A 18 11.11 -9.09 20.41
CA LEU A 18 11.09 -8.47 19.09
C LEU A 18 10.14 -7.27 19.16
N ILE A 19 10.70 -6.07 19.07
CA ILE A 19 9.96 -4.81 19.07
C ILE A 19 10.06 -4.21 17.68
N THR A 20 8.94 -3.71 17.15
CA THR A 20 8.93 -2.99 15.87
C THR A 20 9.55 -1.62 16.10
N ASP A 21 10.58 -1.24 15.33
CA ASP A 21 11.20 0.09 15.36
C ASP A 21 10.54 1.00 14.30
N PRO A 22 9.60 1.88 14.69
CA PRO A 22 8.88 2.74 13.75
C PRO A 22 9.74 3.86 13.16
N ASP A 23 10.91 4.16 13.75
CA ASP A 23 11.76 5.29 13.37
C ASP A 23 12.75 4.95 12.24
N ARG A 24 12.76 3.70 11.75
CA ARG A 24 13.65 3.22 10.68
C ARG A 24 13.25 3.60 9.26
N GLY A 25 12.33 4.56 9.10
CA GLY A 25 11.91 5.04 7.78
C GLY A 25 13.01 5.87 7.10
N VAL A 26 13.69 5.29 6.11
CA VAL A 26 14.65 6.04 5.28
C VAL A 26 13.90 6.84 4.22
N ARG A 27 14.09 8.17 4.22
CA ARG A 27 13.55 9.03 3.15
C ARG A 27 14.28 8.75 1.85
N ILE A 28 13.61 8.05 0.92
CA ILE A 28 14.15 7.72 -0.40
C ILE A 28 13.76 8.72 -1.51
N LEU A 29 12.78 9.59 -1.25
CA LEU A 29 12.30 10.61 -2.20
C LEU A 29 12.18 11.98 -1.51
N PRO A 30 12.49 13.09 -2.23
CA PRO A 30 12.13 14.43 -1.79
C PRO A 30 10.62 14.56 -1.57
N VAL A 31 10.22 15.41 -0.62
CA VAL A 31 8.81 15.54 -0.23
C VAL A 31 7.95 16.12 -1.35
N GLU A 32 8.53 17.01 -2.16
CA GLU A 32 7.90 17.64 -3.31
C GLU A 32 7.57 16.59 -4.38
N VAL A 33 8.50 15.67 -4.63
CA VAL A 33 8.32 14.56 -5.59
C VAL A 33 7.24 13.60 -5.08
N ALA A 34 7.27 13.24 -3.80
CA ALA A 34 6.26 12.37 -3.21
C ALA A 34 4.86 13.00 -3.25
N ARG A 35 4.73 14.31 -2.98
CA ARG A 35 3.47 15.05 -3.09
C ARG A 35 2.97 15.11 -4.52
N ALA A 36 3.84 15.41 -5.48
CA ALA A 36 3.49 15.44 -6.90
C ALA A 36 3.02 14.05 -7.39
N LEU A 37 3.72 12.98 -7.01
CA LEU A 37 3.33 11.61 -7.32
C LEU A 37 1.97 11.25 -6.71
N LYS A 38 1.73 11.59 -5.44
CA LYS A 38 0.45 11.35 -4.77
C LYS A 38 -0.69 12.04 -5.53
N GLY A 39 -0.52 13.30 -5.92
CA GLY A 39 -1.50 14.04 -6.73
C GLY A 39 -1.76 13.39 -8.09
N ALA A 40 -0.71 12.98 -8.80
CA ALA A 40 -0.84 12.30 -10.09
C ALA A 40 -1.56 10.93 -9.98
N MET A 41 -1.29 10.18 -8.91
CA MET A 41 -1.96 8.90 -8.65
C MET A 41 -3.45 9.05 -8.32
N SER A 42 -3.87 10.15 -7.69
CA SER A 42 -5.29 10.45 -7.47
C SER A 42 -6.04 10.64 -8.79
N GLN A 43 -5.43 11.31 -9.78
CA GLN A 43 -6.04 11.53 -11.09
C GLN A 43 -6.38 10.21 -11.83
N VAL A 44 -5.59 9.15 -11.62
CA VAL A 44 -5.85 7.82 -12.20
C VAL A 44 -7.14 7.20 -11.64
N VAL A 45 -7.49 7.53 -10.41
CA VAL A 45 -8.72 7.08 -9.74
C VAL A 45 -9.89 7.98 -10.09
N ASP A 46 -9.69 9.28 -10.27
CA ASP A 46 -10.80 10.20 -10.57
C ASP A 46 -11.23 10.15 -12.04
N ALA A 47 -10.29 10.01 -12.98
CA ALA A 47 -10.54 10.07 -14.42
C ALA A 47 -9.98 8.89 -15.22
N GLY A 48 -9.19 8.01 -14.59
CA GLY A 48 -8.46 6.94 -15.29
C GLY A 48 -9.05 5.54 -15.12
N THR A 49 -8.19 4.53 -15.31
CA THR A 49 -8.58 3.10 -15.28
C THR A 49 -9.19 2.61 -13.97
N ALA A 50 -9.05 3.36 -12.87
CA ALA A 50 -9.64 3.04 -11.57
C ALA A 50 -10.93 3.82 -11.27
N ARG A 51 -11.48 4.60 -12.21
CA ARG A 51 -12.69 5.43 -12.00
C ARG A 51 -13.86 4.75 -11.30
N ARG A 52 -14.03 3.44 -11.49
CA ARG A 52 -15.14 2.66 -10.93
C ARG A 52 -15.15 2.60 -9.38
N ILE A 53 -14.03 2.91 -8.71
CA ILE A 53 -13.95 2.93 -7.24
C ILE A 53 -14.15 4.33 -6.64
N SER A 54 -14.18 5.39 -7.46
CA SER A 54 -14.43 6.76 -6.98
C SER A 54 -15.73 6.84 -6.17
N GLY A 55 -15.69 7.57 -5.05
CA GLY A 55 -16.83 7.78 -4.15
C GLY A 55 -17.20 6.58 -3.27
N SER A 56 -16.46 5.45 -3.34
CA SER A 56 -16.78 4.24 -2.55
C SER A 56 -16.34 4.32 -1.09
N PHE A 57 -15.41 5.22 -0.77
CA PHE A 57 -14.87 5.41 0.57
C PHE A 57 -15.23 6.82 1.06
N LYS A 58 -16.08 6.88 2.08
CA LYS A 58 -16.54 8.11 2.72
C LYS A 58 -16.56 7.91 4.22
N LEU A 59 -16.03 8.87 4.96
CA LEU A 59 -16.10 8.89 6.41
C LEU A 59 -17.56 8.99 6.89
N GLN A 60 -17.79 8.77 8.19
CA GLN A 60 -19.14 8.78 8.76
C GLN A 60 -19.84 10.15 8.63
N ASP A 61 -19.07 11.23 8.59
CA ASP A 61 -19.52 12.60 8.35
C ASP A 61 -19.84 12.87 6.86
N GLY A 62 -19.65 11.88 5.98
CA GLY A 62 -19.85 11.99 4.53
C GLY A 62 -18.64 12.51 3.76
N THR A 63 -17.56 12.89 4.45
CA THR A 63 -16.32 13.38 3.82
C THR A 63 -15.70 12.29 2.94
N PRO A 64 -15.51 12.51 1.63
CA PRO A 64 -14.86 11.54 0.76
C PRO A 64 -13.40 11.33 1.17
N LEU A 65 -12.97 10.07 1.26
CA LEU A 65 -11.55 9.78 1.43
C LEU A 65 -10.84 9.92 0.09
N VAL A 66 -9.82 10.78 0.05
CA VAL A 66 -8.94 10.93 -1.12
C VAL A 66 -8.30 9.57 -1.41
N MET A 67 -8.40 9.13 -2.65
CA MET A 67 -7.80 7.88 -3.10
C MET A 67 -6.94 8.13 -4.33
N GLY A 68 -5.80 7.47 -4.39
CA GLY A 68 -5.02 7.35 -5.60
C GLY A 68 -4.48 5.94 -5.75
N GLY A 69 -4.08 5.59 -6.96
CA GLY A 69 -3.54 4.27 -7.20
C GLY A 69 -3.12 4.04 -8.63
N LYS A 70 -2.36 2.98 -8.84
CA LYS A 70 -1.95 2.53 -10.17
C LYS A 70 -2.38 1.09 -10.41
N THR A 71 -2.98 0.91 -11.57
CA THR A 71 -3.36 -0.38 -12.12
C THR A 71 -2.23 -0.96 -12.96
N GLY A 72 -2.05 -2.27 -12.89
CA GLY A 72 -1.14 -3.04 -13.74
C GLY A 72 -1.80 -4.34 -14.19
N THR A 73 -1.66 -4.69 -15.47
CA THR A 73 -2.08 -5.99 -16.00
C THR A 73 -0.87 -6.61 -16.70
N GLY A 74 -0.51 -7.83 -16.32
CA GLY A 74 0.53 -8.62 -16.96
C GLY A 74 -0.07 -9.89 -17.53
N ASP A 75 0.21 -10.17 -18.80
CA ASP A 75 -0.03 -11.46 -19.45
C ASP A 75 1.34 -11.99 -19.84
N ASN A 76 1.94 -12.78 -18.95
CA ASN A 76 3.27 -13.33 -19.19
C ASN A 76 3.12 -14.49 -20.19
N ARG A 77 3.71 -14.34 -21.38
CA ARG A 77 3.56 -15.30 -22.48
C ARG A 77 4.92 -15.68 -23.06
N ILE A 78 5.08 -16.94 -23.42
CA ILE A 78 6.17 -17.38 -24.29
C ILE A 78 5.65 -17.37 -25.72
N GLU A 79 6.34 -16.64 -26.58
CA GLU A 79 6.11 -16.60 -28.01
C GLU A 79 7.25 -17.31 -28.75
N SER A 80 6.90 -18.23 -29.64
CA SER A 80 7.82 -18.96 -30.51
C SER A 80 7.70 -18.43 -31.92
N PHE A 81 8.83 -18.11 -32.55
CA PHE A 81 8.90 -17.57 -33.91
C PHE A 81 9.61 -18.57 -34.84
N GLY A 82 9.06 -18.75 -36.03
CA GLY A 82 9.66 -19.55 -37.11
C GLY A 82 10.48 -18.70 -38.08
N ALA A 83 11.03 -19.33 -39.11
CA ALA A 83 11.77 -18.65 -40.18
C ALA A 83 10.92 -17.51 -40.80
N GLY A 84 11.55 -16.35 -41.01
CA GLY A 84 10.89 -15.15 -41.51
C GLY A 84 10.08 -14.36 -40.47
N GLY A 85 10.25 -14.63 -39.17
CA GLY A 85 9.61 -13.87 -38.09
C GLY A 85 8.13 -14.23 -37.85
N ARG A 86 7.64 -15.31 -38.47
CA ARG A 86 6.26 -15.76 -38.29
C ARG A 86 6.05 -16.32 -36.88
N LEU A 87 5.04 -15.81 -36.17
CA LEU A 87 4.62 -16.38 -34.89
C LEU A 87 4.06 -17.81 -35.12
N ILE A 88 4.68 -18.81 -34.50
CA ILE A 88 4.33 -20.23 -34.63
C ILE A 88 3.77 -20.83 -33.34
N GLY A 89 3.85 -20.11 -32.23
CA GLY A 89 3.22 -20.48 -30.97
C GLY A 89 3.20 -19.32 -29.99
N SER A 90 2.13 -19.20 -29.20
CA SER A 90 2.04 -18.24 -28.11
C SER A 90 1.35 -18.95 -26.94
N ARG A 91 1.98 -18.97 -25.77
CA ARG A 91 1.48 -19.68 -24.59
C ARG A 91 1.57 -18.79 -23.36
N SER A 92 0.44 -18.55 -22.71
CA SER A 92 0.42 -17.88 -21.40
C SER A 92 1.04 -18.76 -20.30
N LEU A 93 1.97 -18.17 -19.56
CA LEU A 93 2.60 -18.72 -18.36
C LEU A 93 1.82 -18.34 -17.10
N ASN A 94 1.35 -17.10 -17.03
CA ASN A 94 0.52 -16.60 -15.95
C ASN A 94 -0.23 -15.33 -16.38
N ARG A 95 -1.30 -15.01 -15.64
CA ARG A 95 -1.99 -13.73 -15.74
C ARG A 95 -2.02 -13.06 -14.38
N THR A 96 -1.62 -11.79 -14.35
CA THR A 96 -1.56 -10.97 -13.14
C THR A 96 -2.33 -9.68 -13.36
N ALA A 97 -3.13 -9.29 -12.37
CA ALA A 97 -3.77 -7.98 -12.30
C ALA A 97 -3.49 -7.40 -10.91
N THR A 98 -2.81 -6.26 -10.86
CA THR A 98 -2.40 -5.61 -9.61
C THR A 98 -2.98 -4.21 -9.53
N PHE A 99 -3.45 -3.83 -8.35
CA PHE A 99 -3.79 -2.45 -8.00
C PHE A 99 -3.04 -2.05 -6.73
N VAL A 100 -2.11 -1.10 -6.87
CA VAL A 100 -1.42 -0.46 -5.74
C VAL A 100 -2.14 0.85 -5.45
N PHE A 101 -2.48 1.12 -4.20
CA PHE A 101 -3.34 2.25 -3.86
C PHE A 101 -3.01 2.85 -2.49
N PHE A 102 -3.54 4.04 -2.27
CA PHE A 102 -3.67 4.65 -0.95
C PHE A 102 -5.11 5.12 -0.71
N LEU A 103 -5.49 5.19 0.57
CA LEU A 103 -6.76 5.70 1.08
C LEU A 103 -6.43 6.75 2.14
N GLY A 104 -6.78 8.00 1.89
CA GLY A 104 -6.40 9.13 2.75
C GLY A 104 -4.88 9.31 2.86
N ASP A 105 -4.43 9.67 4.05
CA ASP A 105 -3.01 9.96 4.30
C ASP A 105 -2.25 8.78 4.92
N ASN A 106 -2.95 7.85 5.55
CA ASN A 106 -2.34 6.86 6.45
C ASN A 106 -2.46 5.41 5.97
N HIS A 107 -3.24 5.14 4.92
CA HIS A 107 -3.53 3.77 4.51
C HIS A 107 -3.03 3.52 3.10
N PHE A 108 -2.17 2.52 2.96
CA PHE A 108 -1.56 2.10 1.70
C PHE A 108 -1.79 0.60 1.53
N GLY A 109 -1.96 0.15 0.29
CA GLY A 109 -2.27 -1.25 0.03
C GLY A 109 -1.93 -1.68 -1.38
N THR A 110 -1.87 -2.99 -1.56
CA THR A 110 -1.74 -3.64 -2.86
C THR A 110 -2.71 -4.81 -2.92
N LEU A 111 -3.45 -4.92 -4.02
CA LEU A 111 -4.32 -6.05 -4.29
C LEU A 111 -3.93 -6.69 -5.62
N THR A 112 -3.58 -7.97 -5.56
CA THR A 112 -3.11 -8.74 -6.72
C THR A 112 -4.02 -9.94 -6.96
N ALA A 113 -4.59 -10.03 -8.15
CA ALA A 113 -5.18 -11.25 -8.67
C ALA A 113 -4.14 -11.96 -9.55
N PHE A 114 -3.92 -13.25 -9.28
CA PHE A 114 -2.90 -14.05 -9.94
C PHE A 114 -3.47 -15.41 -10.33
N VAL A 115 -3.28 -15.79 -11.60
CA VAL A 115 -3.61 -17.12 -12.09
C VAL A 115 -2.35 -17.76 -12.68
N PRO A 116 -1.84 -18.85 -12.07
CA PRO A 116 -0.69 -19.57 -12.57
C PRO A 116 -1.05 -20.52 -13.72
N GLY A 117 -0.06 -20.83 -14.56
CA GLY A 117 -0.08 -21.95 -15.47
C GLY A 117 -0.85 -21.70 -16.77
N ARG A 118 -0.90 -22.73 -17.63
CA ARG A 118 -1.49 -22.65 -18.97
C ARG A 118 -3.01 -22.35 -18.94
N SER A 119 -3.68 -22.66 -17.83
CA SER A 119 -5.09 -22.30 -17.62
C SER A 119 -5.31 -20.78 -17.59
N ALA A 120 -4.27 -19.96 -17.37
CA ALA A 120 -4.34 -18.51 -17.43
C ALA A 120 -4.87 -17.98 -18.79
N GLU A 121 -4.69 -18.73 -19.88
CA GLU A 121 -5.23 -18.38 -21.19
C GLU A 121 -6.77 -18.35 -21.22
N ALA A 122 -7.42 -19.17 -20.39
CA ALA A 122 -8.88 -19.19 -20.24
C ALA A 122 -9.42 -17.99 -19.43
N PHE A 123 -8.56 -17.25 -18.73
CA PHE A 123 -8.96 -16.11 -17.91
C PHE A 123 -8.70 -14.79 -18.64
N LYS A 124 -9.77 -14.02 -18.85
CA LYS A 124 -9.72 -12.67 -19.42
C LYS A 124 -10.13 -11.64 -18.36
N PHE A 125 -9.27 -11.41 -17.37
CA PHE A 125 -9.44 -10.29 -16.44
C PHE A 125 -8.33 -9.25 -16.61
N THR A 126 -8.70 -8.00 -16.33
CA THR A 126 -7.78 -6.86 -16.28
C THR A 126 -7.61 -6.43 -14.82
N SER A 127 -6.80 -5.40 -14.60
CA SER A 127 -6.73 -4.65 -13.34
C SER A 127 -8.07 -4.11 -12.83
N ALA A 128 -9.15 -4.15 -13.61
CA ALA A 128 -10.49 -3.85 -13.12
C ALA A 128 -10.96 -4.82 -12.02
N LEU A 129 -10.54 -6.10 -12.06
CA LEU A 129 -10.93 -7.09 -11.05
C LEU A 129 -10.44 -6.68 -9.65
N PRO A 130 -9.14 -6.40 -9.42
CA PRO A 130 -8.67 -5.90 -8.13
C PRO A 130 -9.39 -4.63 -7.65
N VAL A 131 -9.68 -3.70 -8.56
CA VAL A 131 -10.40 -2.47 -8.24
C VAL A 131 -11.83 -2.76 -7.76
N GLN A 132 -12.54 -3.70 -8.41
CA GLN A 132 -13.88 -4.10 -7.98
C GLN A 132 -13.87 -4.86 -6.65
N VAL A 133 -12.88 -5.71 -6.42
CA VAL A 133 -12.73 -6.41 -5.13
C VAL A 133 -12.53 -5.39 -4.01
N LEU A 134 -11.61 -4.43 -4.17
CA LEU A 134 -11.39 -3.39 -3.17
C LEU A 134 -12.65 -2.55 -2.91
N LYS A 135 -13.42 -2.25 -3.96
CA LYS A 135 -14.72 -1.58 -3.83
C LYS A 135 -15.71 -2.39 -2.98
N GLY A 136 -15.82 -3.70 -3.25
CA GLY A 136 -16.68 -4.60 -2.47
C GLY A 136 -16.25 -4.77 -1.02
N MET A 137 -14.95 -4.60 -0.73
CA MET A 137 -14.41 -4.62 0.63
C MET A 137 -14.69 -3.35 1.43
N ALA A 138 -15.19 -2.27 0.81
CA ALA A 138 -15.39 -0.98 1.48
C ALA A 138 -16.15 -1.10 2.82
N PRO A 139 -17.28 -1.83 2.96
CA PRO A 139 -17.97 -1.96 4.24
C PRO A 139 -17.13 -2.56 5.37
N ILE A 140 -16.19 -3.46 5.03
CA ILE A 140 -15.31 -4.13 5.99
C ILE A 140 -14.12 -3.24 6.36
N LEU A 141 -13.65 -2.42 5.41
CA LEU A 141 -12.50 -1.56 5.60
C LEU A 141 -12.86 -0.24 6.31
N MET A 142 -14.04 0.33 6.04
CA MET A 142 -14.44 1.64 6.55
C MET A 142 -14.27 1.83 8.07
N PRO A 143 -14.57 0.85 8.94
CA PRO A 143 -14.33 1.00 10.39
C PRO A 143 -12.87 1.26 10.77
N TYR A 144 -11.91 0.78 9.96
CA TYR A 144 -10.47 0.96 10.17
C TYR A 144 -9.91 2.22 9.49
N LEU A 145 -10.70 2.87 8.65
CA LEU A 145 -10.35 4.11 7.96
C LEU A 145 -10.84 5.34 8.71
N GLN A 146 -11.69 5.18 9.73
CA GLN A 146 -12.14 6.29 10.56
C GLN A 146 -10.97 6.84 11.40
N PRO A 147 -10.80 8.17 11.47
CA PRO A 147 -9.89 8.79 12.43
C PRO A 147 -10.26 8.40 13.87
N GLY A 148 -9.27 8.22 14.74
CA GLY A 148 -9.49 7.85 16.13
C GLY A 148 -9.92 6.40 16.34
N ASN A 149 -9.87 5.56 15.29
CA ASN A 149 -10.15 4.14 15.46
C ASN A 149 -9.09 3.49 16.38
N PRO A 150 -9.47 2.46 17.17
CA PRO A 150 -8.56 1.86 18.15
C PRO A 150 -7.35 1.14 17.53
N ASN A 151 -7.33 0.93 16.22
CA ASN A 151 -6.23 0.32 15.48
C ASN A 151 -5.33 1.36 14.77
N GLU A 152 -5.58 2.65 14.94
CA GLU A 152 -4.84 3.71 14.26
C GLU A 152 -3.36 3.75 14.68
N CYS A 153 -2.46 3.93 13.70
CA CYS A 153 -1.06 4.21 13.98
C CYS A 153 -0.91 5.61 14.58
N LYS A 154 -0.74 5.67 15.91
CA LYS A 154 -0.29 6.90 16.57
C LYS A 154 1.21 7.05 16.35
N PRO A 155 1.70 8.20 15.85
CA PRO A 155 3.13 8.45 15.82
C PRO A 155 3.69 8.35 17.24
N PRO A 156 4.91 7.82 17.42
CA PRO A 156 5.56 7.85 18.72
C PRO A 156 5.60 9.30 19.21
N GLN A 157 5.23 9.52 20.48
CA GLN A 157 5.35 10.84 21.09
C GLN A 157 6.84 11.16 21.13
N VAL A 158 7.29 12.03 20.22
CA VAL A 158 8.64 12.58 20.26
C VAL A 158 8.76 13.29 21.60
N ALA A 159 9.53 12.72 22.53
CA ALA A 159 9.89 13.42 23.75
C ALA A 159 10.59 14.71 23.32
N MET A 160 9.95 15.85 23.58
CA MET A 160 10.56 17.15 23.36
C MET A 160 11.85 17.19 24.17
N HIS A 161 12.99 17.09 23.48
CA HIS A 161 14.29 17.34 24.11
C HIS A 161 14.28 18.81 24.57
N THR A 162 14.07 19.02 25.86
CA THR A 162 14.32 20.32 26.49
C THR A 162 15.82 20.58 26.36
N PRO A 163 16.25 21.68 25.71
CA PRO A 163 17.66 22.03 25.67
C PRO A 163 18.19 22.20 27.11
N PRO A 164 19.41 21.73 27.43
CA PRO A 164 19.97 21.93 28.76
C PRO A 164 20.07 23.43 29.04
N ALA A 165 19.67 23.83 30.26
CA ALA A 165 19.74 25.20 30.71
C ALA A 165 21.17 25.74 30.57
N ALA A 166 21.30 26.92 29.96
CA ALA A 166 22.56 27.62 29.84
C ALA A 166 23.18 27.82 31.23
N GLY A 167 24.28 27.11 31.50
CA GLY A 167 25.04 27.27 32.74
C GLY A 167 25.66 28.66 32.79
N ASN A 168 25.38 29.39 33.88
CA ASN A 168 26.03 30.66 34.21
C ASN A 168 27.55 30.46 34.29
N VAL A 169 28.29 31.04 33.35
CA VAL A 169 29.75 31.21 33.48
C VAL A 169 29.96 32.41 34.41
N SER A 170 30.31 32.11 35.66
CA SER A 170 30.81 33.10 36.61
C SER A 170 32.26 33.40 36.24
N ASN A 171 32.52 34.61 35.71
CA ASN A 171 33.88 35.12 35.54
C ASN A 171 34.44 35.50 36.90
N ASN A 172 35.59 34.92 37.25
CA ASN A 172 36.48 35.38 38.31
C ASN A 172 37.76 35.91 37.67
#